data_AF-A0A7C1AEB6-F1
#
_entry.id   AF-A0A7C1AEB6-F1
#
_cell.length_a   1.000
_cell.length_b   1.000
_cell.length_c   1.000
_cell.angle_alpha   90.00
_cell.angle_beta   90.00
_cell.angle_gamma   90.00
#
_symmetry.space_group_name_H-M   'P 1'
#
loop_
_entity.id
_entity.type
_entity.pdbx_description
1 polymer ?
#
loop_
_entity_poly.entity_id
_entity_poly.type
_entity_poly.pdbx_seq_one_letter_code
_entity_poly.pdbx_strand_id
1 'polypeptide(L)'
;FLMGDEDDPTEDIYRFGIYNVDSAGNATLHTPLTGMGIDALSTSYILGDLDFDGGLSFTSSKDGELGDFQRFAQAYYSVDGGPYWDNECDFADHLDNFMYPEPDDVVDLYDLMDFVINYTYYADGWNDKASQRFFTVDYDWDAGVPKIAPHAPVAINATIPDRLAAGEEITVSFTLSDPSEILGLHMVFDHSDNIEVVKIEKGDMFNTNEKTFFYNSTKDNELLIDGAIFSRNGFESQEIAQVTFRAETDIANFVLEDVEFTVRDNNNVDVEAAFNTTVEKVVVLPTEFALRQNYPNPFNPATTIELALPVASNYKLDIYNVAGQRVTEFSGYSEAGIVSITWDASDCASGVYFYKMKAGSFEATKKMVMIK
;
A
#
# COMPACT_ATOMS: atom_id res chain seq x y z
N PHE A 1 25.79 12.94 -31.57
CA PHE A 1 27.18 12.97 -32.10
C PHE A 1 27.58 11.53 -32.38
N LEU A 2 28.25 11.25 -33.49
CA LEU A 2 28.73 9.91 -33.84
C LEU A 2 30.06 9.63 -33.14
N MET A 3 30.15 8.52 -32.41
CA MET A 3 31.34 7.67 -32.39
C MET A 3 30.86 6.22 -32.24
N GLY A 4 31.05 5.44 -33.30
CA GLY A 4 31.32 4.02 -33.13
C GLY A 4 32.82 3.87 -32.97
N ASP A 5 33.25 3.04 -32.04
CA ASP A 5 34.49 2.28 -32.19
C ASP A 5 34.07 0.87 -32.61
N GLU A 6 34.45 0.51 -33.83
CA GLU A 6 34.29 -0.83 -34.38
C GLU A 6 35.34 -1.71 -33.70
N ASP A 7 34.98 -2.54 -32.71
CA ASP A 7 35.64 -3.85 -32.46
C ASP A 7 35.14 -4.68 -31.25
N ASP A 8 34.04 -4.33 -30.56
CA ASP A 8 33.39 -5.26 -29.59
C ASP A 8 31.89 -5.48 -29.88
N PRO A 9 31.46 -6.68 -30.34
CA PRO A 9 30.06 -6.96 -30.69
C PRO A 9 29.14 -7.23 -29.49
N THR A 10 29.50 -6.80 -28.28
CA THR A 10 28.69 -6.93 -27.06
C THR A 10 28.41 -5.61 -26.34
N GLU A 11 28.71 -4.46 -26.96
CA GLU A 11 28.27 -3.18 -26.41
C GLU A 11 26.78 -2.98 -26.71
N ASP A 12 25.97 -3.11 -25.66
CA ASP A 12 24.56 -2.75 -25.64
C ASP A 12 24.45 -1.25 -25.98
N ILE A 13 23.94 -0.90 -27.16
CA ILE A 13 23.76 0.51 -27.56
C ILE A 13 22.32 0.91 -27.23
N TYR A 14 22.10 1.46 -26.03
CA TYR A 14 20.83 2.07 -25.66
C TYR A 14 20.57 3.31 -26.53
N ARG A 15 19.57 3.24 -27.42
CA ARG A 15 19.21 4.36 -28.30
C ARG A 15 17.90 5.01 -27.86
N PHE A 16 18.02 6.23 -27.36
CA PHE A 16 16.90 7.17 -27.28
C PHE A 16 16.59 7.72 -28.67
N GLY A 17 15.56 7.18 -29.31
CA GLY A 17 15.07 7.69 -30.58
C GLY A 17 13.60 8.09 -30.46
N ILE A 18 13.25 9.26 -30.98
CA ILE A 18 11.85 9.54 -31.35
C ILE A 18 11.59 8.77 -32.65
N TYR A 19 10.63 7.83 -32.62
CA TYR A 19 10.27 7.03 -33.78
C TYR A 19 8.92 7.44 -34.34
N ASN A 20 8.84 7.62 -35.66
CA ASN A 20 7.55 7.67 -36.36
C ASN A 20 7.15 6.26 -36.76
N VAL A 21 5.94 5.86 -36.39
CA VAL A 21 5.38 4.55 -36.72
C VAL A 21 4.40 4.73 -37.88
N ASP A 22 4.66 4.07 -39.01
CA ASP A 22 3.75 4.12 -40.15
C ASP A 22 2.44 3.34 -39.88
N SER A 23 1.45 3.48 -40.76
CA SER A 23 0.17 2.77 -40.66
C SER A 23 0.29 1.24 -40.71
N ALA A 24 1.48 0.71 -40.97
CA ALA A 24 1.82 -0.71 -40.98
C ALA A 24 2.66 -1.14 -39.75
N GLY A 25 2.92 -0.23 -38.80
CA GLY A 25 3.64 -0.52 -37.56
C GLY A 25 5.16 -0.44 -37.65
N ASN A 26 5.73 0.13 -38.72
CA ASN A 26 7.19 0.23 -38.86
C ASN A 26 7.71 1.53 -38.23
N ALA A 27 8.65 1.42 -37.30
CA ALA A 27 9.31 2.55 -36.65
C ALA A 27 10.47 3.11 -37.50
N THR A 28 10.52 4.43 -37.71
CA THR A 28 11.61 5.12 -38.43
C THR A 28 12.24 6.21 -37.54
N LEU A 29 13.57 6.18 -37.42
CA LEU A 29 14.36 7.10 -36.59
C LEU A 29 14.33 8.52 -37.19
N HIS A 30 14.08 9.53 -36.36
CA HIS A 30 13.94 10.92 -36.79
C HIS A 30 15.22 11.48 -37.47
N THR A 31 15.17 11.71 -38.78
CA THR A 31 16.05 12.71 -39.46
C THR A 31 15.28 14.02 -39.63
N PRO A 32 15.92 15.21 -39.49
CA PRO A 32 15.21 16.48 -39.49
C PRO A 32 14.49 16.70 -40.82
N LEU A 33 13.16 16.75 -40.79
CA LEU A 33 12.32 16.85 -41.98
C LEU A 33 12.17 18.30 -42.44
N THR A 34 12.60 18.58 -43.67
CA THR A 34 11.93 19.55 -44.53
C THR A 34 11.05 18.81 -45.52
N GLY A 35 9.72 19.02 -45.45
CA GLY A 35 8.86 18.96 -46.64
C GLY A 35 8.07 17.68 -46.91
N MET A 36 7.74 16.87 -45.91
CA MET A 36 6.75 15.80 -46.10
C MET A 36 5.60 15.98 -45.10
N GLY A 37 4.39 16.19 -45.64
CA GLY A 37 3.14 16.22 -44.86
C GLY A 37 2.84 14.82 -44.33
N ILE A 38 3.32 14.55 -43.13
CA ILE A 38 3.14 13.30 -42.38
C ILE A 38 2.66 13.71 -40.98
N ASP A 39 1.59 13.08 -40.49
CA ASP A 39 0.99 13.28 -39.18
C ASP A 39 1.98 12.88 -38.08
N ALA A 40 2.72 13.85 -37.54
CA ALA A 40 3.70 13.67 -36.48
C ALA A 40 3.03 13.86 -35.11
N LEU A 41 2.56 12.79 -34.47
CA LEU A 41 1.96 12.90 -33.12
C LEU A 41 2.24 11.71 -32.17
N SER A 42 3.20 10.84 -32.45
CA SER A 42 3.62 9.79 -31.50
C SER A 42 5.10 9.95 -31.15
N THR A 43 5.40 10.58 -30.03
CA THR A 43 6.74 10.49 -29.44
C THR A 43 6.73 9.24 -28.56
N SER A 44 7.34 8.16 -29.05
CA SER A 44 7.49 6.91 -28.30
C SER A 44 8.96 6.71 -27.98
N TYR A 45 9.29 6.53 -26.71
CA TYR A 45 10.61 6.15 -26.24
C TYR A 45 10.67 4.65 -26.06
N ILE A 46 11.81 4.06 -26.42
CA ILE A 46 11.98 2.62 -26.38
C ILE A 46 13.29 2.29 -25.69
N LEU A 47 13.20 1.36 -24.74
CA LEU A 47 14.34 0.72 -24.09
C LEU A 47 14.52 -0.65 -24.72
N GLY A 48 15.75 -1.03 -25.03
CA GLY A 48 16.08 -2.34 -25.60
C GLY A 48 17.18 -2.27 -26.66
N ASP A 49 17.80 -3.42 -26.89
CA ASP A 49 18.72 -3.62 -28.01
C ASP A 49 17.93 -3.53 -29.33
N LEU A 50 18.47 -2.79 -30.29
CA LEU A 50 17.95 -2.79 -31.65
C LEU A 50 18.67 -3.89 -32.41
N ASP A 51 17.99 -5.01 -32.63
CA ASP A 51 18.47 -5.99 -33.58
C ASP A 51 18.70 -5.29 -34.93
N PHE A 52 19.74 -5.69 -35.65
CA PHE A 52 20.15 -5.12 -36.95
C PHE A 52 19.02 -5.04 -38.00
N ASP A 53 17.93 -5.79 -37.80
CA ASP A 53 16.75 -5.86 -38.66
C ASP A 53 15.65 -4.86 -38.27
N GLY A 54 15.89 -3.98 -37.28
CA GLY A 54 14.94 -2.97 -36.79
C GLY A 54 13.90 -3.52 -35.81
N GLY A 55 14.12 -4.73 -35.29
CA GLY A 55 13.33 -5.30 -34.20
C GLY A 55 13.83 -4.78 -32.86
N LEU A 56 12.91 -4.43 -31.98
CA LEU A 56 13.22 -4.13 -30.58
C LEU A 56 13.36 -5.44 -29.83
N SER A 57 14.51 -5.65 -29.23
CA SER A 57 14.88 -6.87 -28.54
C SER A 57 15.36 -6.51 -27.14
N PHE A 58 14.67 -7.03 -26.13
CA PHE A 58 15.14 -6.94 -24.73
C PHE A 58 16.13 -8.07 -24.40
N THR A 59 16.84 -8.61 -25.42
CA THR A 59 17.63 -9.84 -25.29
C THR A 59 19.04 -9.65 -25.79
N SER A 60 19.99 -9.44 -24.89
CA SER A 60 21.43 -9.51 -25.21
C SER A 60 22.04 -10.90 -25.01
N SER A 61 21.24 -11.98 -24.94
CA SER A 61 21.83 -13.33 -24.95
C SER A 61 20.92 -14.45 -25.44
N LYS A 62 21.57 -15.49 -25.98
CA LYS A 62 20.99 -16.79 -26.34
C LYS A 62 20.39 -17.58 -25.17
N ASP A 63 20.48 -17.08 -23.94
CA ASP A 63 20.23 -17.86 -22.71
C ASP A 63 19.05 -17.38 -21.85
N GLY A 64 18.25 -16.42 -22.30
CA GLY A 64 16.93 -16.17 -21.72
C GLY A 64 16.65 -14.73 -21.28
N GLU A 65 15.36 -14.45 -21.25
CA GLU A 65 14.67 -13.19 -21.01
C GLU A 65 15.20 -12.40 -19.78
N LEU A 66 15.22 -11.06 -19.87
CA LEU A 66 15.32 -10.06 -18.77
C LEU A 66 16.72 -9.51 -18.38
N GLY A 67 17.73 -9.56 -19.23
CA GLY A 67 19.06 -8.97 -18.91
C GLY A 67 18.99 -7.50 -18.50
N ASP A 68 18.33 -6.66 -19.30
CA ASP A 68 18.17 -5.22 -19.02
C ASP A 68 17.31 -4.95 -17.79
N PHE A 69 16.20 -5.68 -17.64
CA PHE A 69 15.35 -5.55 -16.46
C PHE A 69 16.06 -5.97 -15.16
N GLN A 70 16.95 -6.97 -15.24
CA GLN A 70 17.79 -7.35 -14.10
C GLN A 70 18.82 -6.27 -13.76
N ARG A 71 19.38 -5.55 -14.75
CA ARG A 71 20.26 -4.39 -14.52
C ARG A 71 19.48 -3.23 -13.91
N PHE A 72 18.30 -2.91 -14.46
CA PHE A 72 17.37 -1.93 -13.90
C PHE A 72 17.03 -2.22 -12.44
N ALA A 73 16.59 -3.45 -12.14
CA ALA A 73 16.23 -3.85 -10.78
C ALA A 73 17.41 -3.80 -9.80
N GLN A 74 18.66 -3.91 -10.27
CA GLN A 74 19.87 -3.74 -9.46
C GLN A 74 20.21 -2.27 -9.20
N ALA A 75 19.82 -1.37 -10.11
CA ALA A 75 20.05 0.08 -10.02
C ALA A 75 18.87 0.86 -9.41
N TYR A 76 17.74 0.19 -9.13
CA TYR A 76 16.53 0.82 -8.59
C TYR A 76 16.80 1.58 -7.27
N TYR A 77 16.40 2.85 -7.22
CA TYR A 77 16.70 3.86 -6.21
C TYR A 77 18.19 4.16 -5.96
N SER A 78 19.05 3.88 -6.94
CA SER A 78 20.45 4.33 -6.87
C SER A 78 20.57 5.80 -7.31
N VAL A 79 21.35 6.56 -6.53
CA VAL A 79 21.68 8.00 -6.80
C VAL A 79 23.14 8.18 -7.25
N ASP A 80 23.93 7.10 -7.23
CA ASP A 80 25.34 7.11 -7.56
C ASP A 80 25.52 6.44 -8.94
N GLY A 81 25.67 7.27 -9.97
CA GLY A 81 26.24 6.88 -11.27
C GLY A 81 27.72 6.50 -11.16
N GLY A 82 28.00 5.45 -10.37
CA GLY A 82 29.35 4.93 -10.20
C GLY A 82 29.91 4.45 -11.54
N PRO A 83 31.23 4.32 -11.70
CA PRO A 83 31.88 3.97 -12.98
C PRO A 83 31.56 2.56 -13.52
N TYR A 84 30.60 1.86 -12.90
CA TYR A 84 30.16 0.49 -13.19
C TYR A 84 28.63 0.34 -13.15
N TRP A 85 27.89 1.41 -12.91
CA TRP A 85 26.43 1.40 -12.86
C TRP A 85 25.97 2.34 -13.97
N ASP A 86 25.37 1.77 -15.00
CA ASP A 86 25.00 2.51 -16.19
C ASP A 86 23.84 3.46 -15.86
N ASN A 87 24.10 4.77 -15.96
CA ASN A 87 23.09 5.84 -16.04
C ASN A 87 22.18 5.70 -17.29
N GLU A 88 22.17 4.53 -17.93
CA GLU A 88 21.43 4.19 -19.13
C GLU A 88 20.00 3.76 -18.81
N CYS A 89 19.65 3.63 -17.53
CA CYS A 89 18.34 3.20 -17.02
C CYS A 89 17.54 4.32 -16.31
N ASP A 90 18.03 5.56 -16.38
CA ASP A 90 17.48 6.76 -15.72
C ASP A 90 16.97 7.75 -16.78
N PHE A 91 15.66 8.05 -16.71
CA PHE A 91 14.87 8.79 -17.68
C PHE A 91 13.83 9.68 -16.98
N ALA A 92 13.92 11.02 -17.08
CA ALA A 92 12.88 11.86 -16.48
C ALA A 92 11.55 11.84 -17.25
N ASP A 93 10.49 12.18 -16.51
CA ASP A 93 9.14 12.45 -17.04
C ASP A 93 9.04 13.73 -17.88
N HIS A 94 10.04 14.63 -17.79
CA HIS A 94 9.92 15.99 -18.28
C HIS A 94 10.50 16.14 -19.68
N LEU A 95 9.62 16.37 -20.65
CA LEU A 95 10.00 16.77 -22.00
C LEU A 95 10.50 18.22 -22.00
N ASP A 96 11.79 18.42 -22.15
CA ASP A 96 12.32 19.77 -22.34
C ASP A 96 11.91 20.33 -23.73
N ASN A 97 12.19 21.61 -24.03
CA ASN A 97 11.77 22.29 -25.28
C ASN A 97 12.18 21.59 -26.60
N PHE A 98 12.96 20.51 -26.52
CA PHE A 98 13.43 19.68 -27.63
C PHE A 98 12.84 18.25 -27.63
N MET A 99 11.90 17.92 -26.74
CA MET A 99 11.16 16.65 -26.69
C MET A 99 12.04 15.41 -26.43
N TYR A 100 12.95 15.48 -25.46
CA TYR A 100 13.70 14.32 -24.96
C TYR A 100 13.54 14.25 -23.43
N PRO A 101 13.36 13.05 -22.83
CA PRO A 101 13.51 12.85 -21.40
C PRO A 101 14.98 13.10 -21.05
N GLU A 102 15.23 13.95 -20.04
CA GLU A 102 16.57 14.14 -19.48
C GLU A 102 16.72 13.21 -18.27
N PRO A 103 17.83 12.50 -18.05
CA PRO A 103 18.03 11.74 -16.80
C PRO A 103 17.90 12.66 -15.57
N ASP A 104 17.28 12.19 -14.50
CA ASP A 104 17.13 12.93 -13.23
C ASP A 104 18.08 12.46 -12.11
N ASP A 105 19.02 11.58 -12.46
CA ASP A 105 20.01 10.95 -11.60
C ASP A 105 19.39 10.01 -10.53
N VAL A 106 18.13 9.58 -10.71
CA VAL A 106 17.42 8.67 -9.80
C VAL A 106 16.60 7.64 -10.58
N VAL A 107 16.96 6.35 -10.46
CA VAL A 107 16.14 5.27 -11.03
C VAL A 107 14.94 4.97 -10.12
N ASP A 108 13.71 5.24 -10.53
CA ASP A 108 12.50 5.08 -9.70
C ASP A 108 11.28 4.48 -10.43
N LEU A 109 10.08 4.66 -9.86
CA LEU A 109 8.83 4.16 -10.43
C LEU A 109 8.61 4.68 -11.85
N TYR A 110 8.94 5.94 -12.14
CA TYR A 110 8.67 6.55 -13.44
C TYR A 110 9.46 5.85 -14.54
N ASP A 111 10.74 5.53 -14.30
CA ASP A 111 11.54 4.71 -15.21
C ASP A 111 10.98 3.30 -15.37
N LEU A 112 10.56 2.68 -14.26
CA LEU A 112 9.96 1.34 -14.28
C LEU A 112 8.70 1.33 -15.16
N MET A 113 7.90 2.40 -15.13
CA MET A 113 6.69 2.49 -15.94
C MET A 113 7.00 2.51 -17.43
N ASP A 114 8.11 3.13 -17.84
CA ASP A 114 8.56 3.08 -19.23
C ASP A 114 8.91 1.65 -19.66
N PHE A 115 9.53 0.83 -18.80
CA PHE A 115 9.70 -0.60 -19.10
C PHE A 115 8.37 -1.34 -19.18
N VAL A 116 7.50 -1.13 -18.19
CA VAL A 116 6.25 -1.88 -18.03
C VAL A 116 5.30 -1.67 -19.21
N ILE A 117 5.17 -0.42 -19.67
CA ILE A 117 4.29 -0.07 -20.79
C ILE A 117 4.84 -0.55 -22.12
N ASN A 118 6.16 -0.66 -22.27
CA ASN A 118 6.79 -1.16 -23.48
C ASN A 118 6.97 -2.70 -23.50
N TYR A 119 6.79 -3.39 -22.38
CA TYR A 119 7.01 -4.84 -22.26
C TYR A 119 5.98 -5.71 -23.02
N THR A 120 4.78 -5.21 -23.30
CA THR A 120 3.61 -6.04 -23.63
C THR A 120 3.60 -6.69 -25.04
N TYR A 121 4.71 -6.75 -25.78
CA TYR A 121 4.68 -7.29 -27.16
C TYR A 121 5.92 -8.09 -27.60
N TYR A 122 6.25 -9.17 -26.91
CA TYR A 122 7.17 -10.19 -27.45
C TYR A 122 6.65 -11.64 -27.28
N ALA A 123 5.34 -11.86 -27.49
CA ALA A 123 4.76 -13.20 -27.49
C ALA A 123 4.86 -13.87 -28.88
N ASP A 124 5.95 -14.62 -29.06
CA ASP A 124 6.19 -15.76 -29.95
C ASP A 124 5.13 -16.04 -31.06
N GLY A 125 5.39 -15.58 -32.28
CA GLY A 125 4.56 -15.94 -33.45
C GLY A 125 4.91 -15.19 -34.73
N TRP A 126 5.56 -15.90 -35.67
CA TRP A 126 6.03 -15.42 -36.98
C TRP A 126 4.99 -14.86 -37.97
N ASN A 127 3.78 -14.49 -37.53
CA ASN A 127 2.73 -13.97 -38.41
C ASN A 127 1.77 -12.96 -37.80
N ASP A 128 1.96 -12.53 -36.54
CA ASP A 128 1.22 -11.38 -36.04
C ASP A 128 2.17 -10.18 -35.99
N LYS A 129 2.22 -9.44 -37.11
CA LYS A 129 2.57 -8.02 -37.09
C LYS A 129 1.37 -7.19 -36.56
N ALA A 130 0.60 -7.77 -35.64
CA ALA A 130 -0.57 -7.13 -35.05
C ALA A 130 -0.10 -6.13 -33.99
N SER A 131 0.40 -5.01 -34.51
CA SER A 131 0.46 -3.73 -33.84
C SER A 131 1.18 -3.77 -32.50
N GLN A 132 2.49 -3.54 -32.55
CA GLN A 132 3.16 -2.67 -31.59
C GLN A 132 2.40 -1.34 -31.58
N ARG A 133 1.26 -1.27 -30.89
CA ARG A 133 0.64 0.00 -30.56
C ARG A 133 1.43 0.51 -29.38
N PHE A 134 2.51 1.20 -29.68
CA PHE A 134 3.04 2.20 -28.77
C PHE A 134 1.85 3.07 -28.39
N PHE A 135 1.46 3.08 -27.11
CA PHE A 135 0.24 3.74 -26.69
C PHE A 135 0.45 5.24 -26.77
N THR A 136 0.14 5.80 -27.95
CA THR A 136 -0.15 7.20 -28.11
C THR A 136 -1.31 7.55 -27.20
N VAL A 137 -1.13 8.55 -26.34
CA VAL A 137 -2.26 9.33 -25.82
C VAL A 137 -3.01 9.82 -27.06
N ASP A 138 -4.14 9.18 -27.37
CA ASP A 138 -4.89 9.43 -28.59
C ASP A 138 -5.55 10.81 -28.41
N TYR A 139 -4.82 11.88 -28.75
CA TYR A 139 -5.21 13.26 -28.46
C TYR A 139 -6.19 13.76 -29.52
N ASP A 140 -7.39 14.18 -29.12
CA ASP A 140 -8.32 14.85 -30.02
C ASP A 140 -8.04 16.35 -30.02
N TRP A 141 -7.32 16.82 -31.04
CA TRP A 141 -6.94 18.23 -31.18
C TRP A 141 -8.15 19.17 -31.32
N ASP A 142 -9.27 18.67 -31.86
CA ASP A 142 -10.48 19.48 -32.03
C ASP A 142 -11.27 19.59 -30.71
N ALA A 143 -11.08 18.64 -29.79
CA ALA A 143 -11.71 18.62 -28.47
C ALA A 143 -10.79 19.11 -27.33
N GLY A 144 -9.48 19.19 -27.55
CA GLY A 144 -8.48 19.58 -26.57
C GLY A 144 -8.34 18.61 -25.39
N VAL A 145 -8.78 17.36 -25.55
CA VAL A 145 -8.79 16.33 -24.50
C VAL A 145 -8.22 15.00 -25.01
N PRO A 146 -7.57 14.20 -24.14
CA PRO A 146 -7.27 12.81 -24.44
C PRO A 146 -8.55 12.04 -24.80
N LYS A 147 -8.53 11.22 -25.86
CA LYS A 147 -9.68 10.36 -26.24
C LYS A 147 -9.89 9.19 -25.27
N ILE A 148 -8.88 8.83 -24.50
CA ILE A 148 -8.98 7.84 -23.44
C ILE A 148 -9.21 8.61 -22.14
N ALA A 149 -10.34 8.34 -21.49
CA ALA A 149 -10.61 8.95 -20.20
C ALA A 149 -9.64 8.36 -19.17
N PRO A 150 -9.03 9.18 -18.29
CA PRO A 150 -8.23 8.67 -17.19
C PRO A 150 -9.07 7.75 -16.31
N HIS A 151 -8.43 6.75 -15.71
CA HIS A 151 -9.09 5.86 -14.77
C HIS A 151 -9.83 6.64 -13.67
N ALA A 152 -10.95 6.10 -13.19
CA ALA A 152 -11.69 6.72 -12.09
C ALA A 152 -10.81 6.80 -10.82
N PRO A 153 -11.04 7.79 -9.93
CA PRO A 153 -10.25 7.89 -8.72
C PRO A 153 -10.29 6.60 -7.89
N VAL A 154 -9.15 6.20 -7.35
CA VAL A 154 -8.99 4.99 -6.54
C VAL A 154 -8.68 5.34 -5.09
N ALA A 155 -8.71 4.34 -4.21
CA ALA A 155 -8.32 4.50 -2.82
C ALA A 155 -7.40 3.39 -2.37
N ILE A 156 -6.34 3.77 -1.67
CA ILE A 156 -5.51 2.87 -0.88
C ILE A 156 -6.09 2.86 0.53
N ASN A 157 -6.41 1.68 1.04
CA ASN A 157 -7.06 1.49 2.32
C ASN A 157 -6.16 0.68 3.25
N ALA A 158 -6.06 1.13 4.50
CA ALA A 158 -5.40 0.43 5.59
C ALA A 158 -6.31 0.40 6.81
N THR A 159 -6.27 -0.71 7.55
CA THR A 159 -6.93 -0.84 8.85
C THR A 159 -5.88 -0.92 9.94
N ILE A 160 -5.91 0.01 10.89
CA ILE A 160 -4.91 0.16 11.93
C ILE A 160 -5.56 0.14 13.32
N PRO A 161 -4.85 -0.29 14.38
CA PRO A 161 -5.40 -0.27 15.73
C PRO A 161 -5.48 1.16 16.30
N ASP A 162 -6.33 1.41 17.29
CA ASP A 162 -6.37 2.68 18.03
C ASP A 162 -5.14 2.87 18.93
N ARG A 163 -4.60 1.77 19.45
CA ARG A 163 -3.46 1.73 20.36
C ARG A 163 -2.59 0.52 20.07
N LEU A 164 -1.33 0.57 20.46
CA LEU A 164 -0.41 -0.57 20.40
C LEU A 164 0.43 -0.60 21.68
N ALA A 165 0.48 -1.73 22.38
CA ALA A 165 1.28 -1.86 23.59
C ALA A 165 2.77 -2.06 23.25
N ALA A 166 3.67 -1.66 24.15
CA ALA A 166 5.10 -1.85 23.95
C ALA A 166 5.45 -3.34 23.70
N GLY A 167 6.16 -3.60 22.61
CA GLY A 167 6.55 -4.93 22.13
C GLY A 167 5.44 -5.70 21.39
N GLU A 168 4.24 -5.14 21.26
CA GLU A 168 3.16 -5.74 20.47
C GLU A 168 3.43 -5.58 18.97
N GLU A 169 3.20 -6.64 18.21
CA GLU A 169 3.30 -6.66 16.75
C GLU A 169 1.91 -6.65 16.13
N ILE A 170 1.72 -5.85 15.09
CA ILE A 170 0.49 -5.79 14.31
C ILE A 170 0.82 -5.84 12.82
N THR A 171 0.08 -6.65 12.06
CA THR A 171 0.18 -6.69 10.60
C THR A 171 -0.95 -5.89 10.00
N VAL A 172 -0.59 -4.84 9.26
CA VAL A 172 -1.51 -3.98 8.52
C VAL A 172 -1.47 -4.37 7.05
N SER A 173 -2.64 -4.64 6.47
CA SER A 173 -2.78 -4.90 5.03
C SER A 173 -3.15 -3.59 4.32
N PHE A 174 -2.42 -3.27 3.25
CA PHE A 174 -2.69 -2.15 2.36
C PHE A 174 -3.39 -2.66 1.11
N THR A 175 -4.51 -2.03 0.75
CA THR A 175 -5.40 -2.52 -0.32
C THR A 175 -5.83 -1.42 -1.27
N LEU A 176 -5.87 -1.71 -2.56
CA LEU A 176 -6.31 -0.81 -3.63
C LEU A 176 -7.77 -1.09 -4.04
N SER A 177 -8.62 -0.07 -4.06
CA SER A 177 -10.07 -0.24 -4.27
C SER A 177 -10.46 -0.80 -5.65
N ASP A 178 -9.77 -0.37 -6.71
CA ASP A 178 -9.98 -0.84 -8.09
C ASP A 178 -8.64 -0.93 -8.83
N PRO A 179 -8.02 -2.12 -8.84
CA PRO A 179 -6.71 -2.32 -9.46
C PRO A 179 -6.76 -2.62 -10.97
N SER A 180 -7.95 -2.74 -11.56
CA SER A 180 -8.15 -3.44 -12.84
C SER A 180 -7.49 -2.78 -14.06
N GLU A 181 -7.21 -1.48 -14.00
CA GLU A 181 -6.45 -0.75 -15.02
C GLU A 181 -5.15 -0.16 -14.48
N ILE A 182 -4.75 -0.51 -13.26
CA ILE A 182 -3.54 0.01 -12.62
C ILE A 182 -2.33 -0.86 -12.98
N LEU A 183 -1.28 -0.24 -13.52
CA LEU A 183 -0.03 -0.92 -13.88
C LEU A 183 1.09 -0.70 -12.88
N GLY A 184 1.11 0.46 -12.22
CA GLY A 184 2.17 0.85 -11.30
C GLY A 184 1.65 1.54 -10.06
N LEU A 185 2.36 1.36 -8.96
CA LEU A 185 2.13 2.08 -7.72
C LEU A 185 3.44 2.38 -7.02
N HIS A 186 3.49 3.53 -6.37
CA HIS A 186 4.53 3.98 -5.46
C HIS A 186 3.83 4.44 -4.20
N MET A 187 4.32 4.00 -3.05
CA MET A 187 3.79 4.35 -1.75
C MET A 187 4.95 4.64 -0.82
N VAL A 188 4.92 5.81 -0.20
CA VAL A 188 5.84 6.22 0.86
C VAL A 188 5.00 6.61 2.05
N PHE A 189 5.40 6.17 3.24
CA PHE A 189 4.81 6.68 4.45
C PHE A 189 5.82 6.74 5.57
N ASP A 190 5.66 7.78 6.37
CA ASP A 190 6.42 7.96 7.59
C ASP A 190 5.74 7.22 8.74
N HIS A 191 6.57 6.60 9.57
CA HIS A 191 6.15 6.07 10.85
C HIS A 191 6.80 6.85 11.99
N SER A 192 6.12 6.93 13.13
CA SER A 192 6.69 7.57 14.31
C SER A 192 7.96 6.84 14.77
N ASP A 193 8.87 7.56 15.45
CA ASP A 193 10.08 7.00 16.10
C ASP A 193 9.79 5.83 17.07
N ASN A 194 8.54 5.68 17.53
CA ASN A 194 8.14 4.64 18.48
C ASN A 194 7.65 3.35 17.81
N ILE A 195 7.76 3.26 16.48
CA ILE A 195 7.33 2.11 15.68
C ILE A 195 8.54 1.59 14.90
N GLU A 196 8.69 0.27 14.91
CA GLU A 196 9.65 -0.45 14.10
C GLU A 196 8.90 -1.22 13.00
N VAL A 197 9.38 -1.14 11.75
CA VAL A 197 8.92 -2.02 10.68
C VAL A 197 9.67 -3.36 10.79
N VAL A 198 8.95 -4.41 11.20
CA VAL A 198 9.54 -5.74 11.41
C VAL A 198 9.65 -6.52 10.11
N LYS A 199 8.63 -6.39 9.25
CA LYS A 199 8.51 -7.20 8.02
C LYS A 199 7.59 -6.53 7.03
N ILE A 200 7.93 -6.61 5.74
CA ILE A 200 7.07 -6.27 4.62
C ILE A 200 6.92 -7.51 3.75
N GLU A 201 5.69 -7.87 3.43
CA GLU A 201 5.36 -8.97 2.52
C GLU A 201 4.61 -8.42 1.32
N LYS A 202 4.98 -8.89 0.12
CA LYS A 202 4.22 -8.62 -1.09
C LYS A 202 2.79 -9.13 -0.93
N GLY A 203 1.82 -8.32 -1.34
CA GLY A 203 0.41 -8.68 -1.30
C GLY A 203 0.00 -9.59 -2.45
N ASP A 204 -1.21 -10.12 -2.34
CA ASP A 204 -1.77 -11.04 -3.34
C ASP A 204 -1.92 -10.44 -4.74
N MET A 205 -1.93 -9.11 -4.91
CA MET A 205 -1.96 -8.49 -6.25
C MET A 205 -0.76 -8.88 -7.11
N PHE A 206 0.38 -9.22 -6.50
CA PHE A 206 1.58 -9.64 -7.22
C PHE A 206 1.65 -11.16 -7.46
N ASN A 207 0.64 -11.92 -7.04
CA ASN A 207 0.55 -13.37 -7.22
C ASN A 207 -0.28 -13.71 -8.48
N THR A 208 0.24 -13.33 -9.64
CA THR A 208 -0.42 -13.53 -10.95
C THR A 208 0.43 -14.42 -11.86
N ASN A 209 -0.10 -14.76 -13.04
CA ASN A 209 0.67 -15.43 -14.09
C ASN A 209 1.54 -14.46 -14.90
N GLU A 210 1.32 -13.16 -14.73
CA GLU A 210 2.06 -12.11 -15.40
C GLU A 210 3.38 -11.85 -14.67
N LYS A 211 4.32 -11.21 -15.34
CA LYS A 211 5.53 -10.71 -14.67
C LYS A 211 5.15 -9.51 -13.82
N THR A 212 5.72 -9.45 -12.62
CA THR A 212 5.47 -8.38 -11.67
C THR A 212 6.78 -7.91 -11.05
N PHE A 213 6.82 -6.63 -10.69
CA PHE A 213 7.87 -6.04 -9.88
C PHE A 213 7.27 -5.66 -8.53
N PHE A 214 7.99 -5.95 -7.46
CA PHE A 214 7.65 -5.53 -6.12
C PHE A 214 8.95 -5.18 -5.41
N TYR A 215 9.09 -3.92 -5.04
CA TYR A 215 10.22 -3.38 -4.31
C TYR A 215 9.74 -2.77 -3.01
N ASN A 216 10.53 -2.93 -1.96
CA ASN A 216 10.29 -2.24 -0.71
C ASN A 216 11.63 -1.88 -0.07
N SER A 217 11.62 -0.78 0.67
CA SER A 217 12.76 -0.32 1.45
C SER A 217 12.26 0.30 2.74
N THR A 218 13.08 0.20 3.79
CA THR A 218 12.85 0.92 5.04
C THR A 218 14.15 1.60 5.41
N LYS A 219 14.13 2.92 5.49
CA LYS A 219 15.29 3.72 5.85
C LYS A 219 14.86 4.79 6.84
N ASP A 220 15.53 4.81 7.98
CA ASP A 220 15.17 5.67 9.10
C ASP A 220 13.70 5.44 9.52
N ASN A 221 12.81 6.41 9.28
CA ASN A 221 11.38 6.33 9.60
C ASN A 221 10.48 6.22 8.37
N GLU A 222 11.08 6.11 7.19
CA GLU A 222 10.38 6.08 5.92
C GLU A 222 10.28 4.64 5.44
N LEU A 223 9.06 4.23 5.08
CA LEU A 223 8.79 2.97 4.41
C LEU A 223 8.31 3.26 2.98
N LEU A 224 9.03 2.69 2.03
CA LEU A 224 8.72 2.75 0.61
C LEU A 224 8.26 1.39 0.11
N ILE A 225 7.19 1.37 -0.70
CA ILE A 225 6.68 0.19 -1.41
C ILE A 225 6.34 0.59 -2.84
N ASP A 226 7.01 -0.06 -3.79
CA ASP A 226 6.74 0.08 -5.21
C ASP A 226 6.28 -1.24 -5.80
N GLY A 227 5.40 -1.14 -6.79
CA GLY A 227 4.85 -2.30 -7.45
C GLY A 227 4.51 -2.02 -8.90
N ALA A 228 4.72 -3.02 -9.75
CA ALA A 228 4.25 -2.98 -11.13
C ALA A 228 3.83 -4.34 -11.66
N ILE A 229 2.92 -4.34 -12.65
CA ILE A 229 2.54 -5.51 -13.44
C ILE A 229 2.85 -5.29 -14.91
N PHE A 230 3.57 -6.24 -15.49
CA PHE A 230 3.99 -6.22 -16.89
C PHE A 230 2.91 -6.88 -17.75
N SER A 231 1.76 -6.23 -17.86
CA SER A 231 0.61 -6.69 -18.64
C SER A 231 -0.14 -5.52 -19.26
N ARG A 232 -1.03 -5.83 -20.21
CA ARG A 232 -1.98 -4.86 -20.76
C ARG A 232 -3.10 -4.53 -19.78
N ASN A 233 -3.42 -5.48 -18.91
CA ASN A 233 -4.46 -5.33 -17.91
C ASN A 233 -3.79 -5.00 -16.57
N GLY A 234 -4.51 -4.29 -15.71
CA GLY A 234 -4.06 -4.05 -14.35
C GLY A 234 -4.13 -5.29 -13.47
N PHE A 235 -3.93 -5.10 -12.18
CA PHE A 235 -3.92 -6.21 -11.23
C PHE A 235 -5.33 -6.77 -10.98
N GLU A 236 -5.40 -8.06 -10.65
CA GLU A 236 -6.66 -8.76 -10.39
C GLU A 236 -7.06 -8.77 -8.90
N SER A 237 -6.08 -8.61 -7.99
CA SER A 237 -6.29 -8.57 -6.55
C SER A 237 -5.98 -7.19 -6.00
N GLN A 238 -6.59 -6.88 -4.87
CA GLN A 238 -6.53 -5.57 -4.23
C GLN A 238 -5.37 -5.43 -3.24
N GLU A 239 -4.85 -6.53 -2.70
CA GLU A 239 -3.84 -6.46 -1.64
C GLU A 239 -2.45 -6.11 -2.19
N ILE A 240 -1.96 -4.93 -1.81
CA ILE A 240 -0.66 -4.38 -2.19
C ILE A 240 0.45 -5.01 -1.38
N ALA A 241 0.35 -4.89 -0.06
CA ALA A 241 1.38 -5.38 0.85
C ALA A 241 0.80 -5.62 2.23
N GLN A 242 1.48 -6.48 2.98
CA GLN A 242 1.28 -6.65 4.41
C GLN A 242 2.51 -6.14 5.13
N VAL A 243 2.34 -5.17 6.03
CA VAL A 243 3.43 -4.58 6.80
C VAL A 243 3.21 -4.89 8.27
N THR A 244 4.20 -5.55 8.87
CA THR A 244 4.21 -5.83 10.30
C THR A 244 4.97 -4.76 11.04
N PHE A 245 4.27 -4.04 11.90
CA PHE A 245 4.80 -3.01 12.79
C PHE A 245 4.95 -3.55 14.20
N ARG A 246 5.97 -3.10 14.92
CA ARG A 246 6.17 -3.34 16.35
C ARG A 246 6.26 -2.02 17.09
N ALA A 247 5.50 -1.89 18.17
CA ALA A 247 5.65 -0.74 19.06
C ALA A 247 6.91 -0.87 19.94
N GLU A 248 7.77 0.14 19.95
CA GLU A 248 8.86 0.23 20.92
C GLU A 248 8.37 0.68 22.30
N THR A 249 7.35 1.53 22.33
CA THR A 249 6.71 2.07 23.53
C THR A 249 5.18 2.00 23.42
N ASP A 250 4.45 2.24 24.50
CA ASP A 250 2.98 2.25 24.46
C ASP A 250 2.47 3.42 23.59
N ILE A 251 1.76 3.09 22.51
CA ILE A 251 1.17 4.05 21.57
C ILE A 251 -0.32 4.18 21.86
N ALA A 252 -0.77 5.38 22.20
CA ALA A 252 -2.16 5.65 22.54
C ALA A 252 -3.04 6.07 21.35
N ASN A 253 -2.42 6.49 20.24
CA ASN A 253 -3.06 6.85 18.98
C ASN A 253 -2.11 6.40 17.85
N PHE A 254 -2.27 5.18 17.36
CA PHE A 254 -1.47 4.71 16.25
C PHE A 254 -1.97 5.37 14.96
N VAL A 255 -1.04 5.98 14.22
CA VAL A 255 -1.30 6.71 12.97
C VAL A 255 -0.17 6.42 12.00
N LEU A 256 -0.49 6.45 10.71
CA LEU A 256 0.49 6.52 9.63
C LEU A 256 0.59 8.00 9.23
N GLU A 257 1.79 8.55 9.26
CA GLU A 257 2.05 9.98 8.99
C GLU A 257 2.57 10.14 7.56
N ASP A 258 2.40 11.34 6.99
CA ASP A 258 3.00 11.77 5.73
C ASP A 258 2.97 10.71 4.61
N VAL A 259 1.76 10.21 4.33
CA VAL A 259 1.54 9.19 3.30
C VAL A 259 1.51 9.84 1.92
N GLU A 260 2.54 9.58 1.13
CA GLU A 260 2.65 9.94 -0.27
C GLU A 260 2.43 8.71 -1.14
N PHE A 261 1.74 8.88 -2.26
CA PHE A 261 1.53 7.77 -3.19
C PHE A 261 1.30 8.28 -4.60
N THR A 262 1.76 7.48 -5.55
CA THR A 262 1.50 7.64 -6.97
C THR A 262 0.92 6.33 -7.48
N VAL A 263 -0.15 6.41 -8.26
CA VAL A 263 -0.76 5.25 -8.90
C VAL A 263 -0.86 5.55 -10.38
N ARG A 264 -0.39 4.65 -11.24
CA ARG A 264 -0.42 4.83 -12.70
C ARG A 264 -1.28 3.79 -13.39
N ASP A 265 -2.14 4.27 -14.28
CA ASP A 265 -3.01 3.41 -15.08
C ASP A 265 -2.29 2.81 -16.30
N ASN A 266 -3.04 2.02 -17.06
CA ASN A 266 -2.60 1.40 -18.30
C ASN A 266 -2.41 2.39 -19.47
N ASN A 267 -2.64 3.69 -19.25
CA ASN A 267 -2.32 4.76 -20.19
C ASN A 267 -1.06 5.53 -19.76
N ASN A 268 -0.34 5.08 -18.73
CA ASN A 268 0.80 5.78 -18.11
C ASN A 268 0.43 7.13 -17.50
N VAL A 269 -0.81 7.29 -17.04
CA VAL A 269 -1.26 8.54 -16.44
C VAL A 269 -1.46 8.35 -14.95
N ASP A 270 -1.05 9.35 -14.19
CA ASP A 270 -1.28 9.41 -12.75
C ASP A 270 -2.80 9.42 -12.49
N VAL A 271 -3.24 8.47 -11.66
CA VAL A 271 -4.62 8.32 -11.24
C VAL A 271 -4.81 9.08 -9.93
N GLU A 272 -5.85 9.91 -9.86
CA GLU A 272 -6.25 10.53 -8.60
C GLU A 272 -6.53 9.42 -7.56
N ALA A 273 -5.78 9.41 -6.47
CA ALA A 273 -5.93 8.42 -5.42
C ALA A 273 -6.09 9.08 -4.05
N ALA A 274 -6.77 8.39 -3.14
CA ALA A 274 -6.93 8.80 -1.75
C ALA A 274 -6.37 7.74 -0.81
N PHE A 275 -5.80 8.16 0.32
CA PHE A 275 -5.42 7.24 1.38
C PHE A 275 -6.48 7.25 2.50
N ASN A 276 -7.08 6.09 2.73
CA ASN A 276 -8.12 5.89 3.74
C ASN A 276 -7.60 5.00 4.86
N THR A 277 -7.68 5.51 6.07
CA THR A 277 -7.34 4.75 7.27
C THR A 277 -8.60 4.45 8.08
N THR A 278 -8.83 3.16 8.38
CA THR A 278 -9.85 2.73 9.33
C THR A 278 -9.20 2.39 10.66
N VAL A 279 -9.64 3.06 11.74
CA VAL A 279 -9.11 2.80 13.09
C VAL A 279 -9.98 1.76 13.80
N GLU A 280 -9.41 0.59 14.07
CA GLU A 280 -10.02 -0.46 14.87
C GLU A 280 -9.67 -0.31 16.34
N LYS A 281 -10.69 -0.29 17.19
CA LYS A 281 -10.49 -0.18 18.63
C LYS A 281 -9.98 -1.49 19.21
N VAL A 282 -8.74 -1.50 19.70
CA VAL A 282 -8.18 -2.67 20.38
C VAL A 282 -8.86 -2.80 21.74
N VAL A 283 -9.66 -3.85 21.88
CA VAL A 283 -10.26 -4.21 23.15
C VAL A 283 -9.28 -5.10 23.89
N VAL A 284 -8.58 -4.55 24.90
CA VAL A 284 -7.75 -5.36 25.80
C VAL A 284 -8.67 -6.29 26.59
N LEU A 285 -8.68 -7.56 26.22
CA LEU A 285 -9.46 -8.58 26.91
C LEU A 285 -8.80 -8.92 28.24
N PRO A 286 -9.55 -8.99 29.35
CA PRO A 286 -8.99 -9.45 30.61
C PRO A 286 -8.57 -10.91 30.49
N THR A 287 -7.49 -11.30 31.19
CA THR A 287 -6.99 -12.69 31.18
C THR A 287 -7.69 -13.57 32.21
N GLU A 288 -8.35 -12.96 33.21
CA GLU A 288 -9.06 -13.66 34.28
C GLU A 288 -10.39 -12.99 34.63
N PHE A 289 -11.30 -13.76 35.22
CA PHE A 289 -12.52 -13.20 35.80
C PHE A 289 -12.15 -12.35 37.02
N ALA A 290 -12.68 -11.13 37.08
CA ALA A 290 -12.46 -10.26 38.24
C ALA A 290 -13.69 -9.40 38.55
N LEU A 291 -13.94 -9.20 39.84
CA LEU A 291 -14.88 -8.19 40.33
C LEU A 291 -14.06 -7.02 40.86
N ARG A 292 -14.17 -5.83 40.24
CA ARG A 292 -13.41 -4.65 40.68
C ARG A 292 -14.07 -3.93 41.84
N GLN A 293 -13.29 -3.12 42.56
CA GLN A 293 -13.84 -2.25 43.59
C GLN A 293 -14.73 -1.20 42.94
N ASN A 294 -15.94 -1.00 43.49
CA ASN A 294 -16.84 0.04 43.00
C ASN A 294 -16.19 1.43 43.14
N TYR A 295 -16.46 2.34 42.20
CA TYR A 295 -15.97 3.71 42.27
C TYR A 295 -17.10 4.70 41.96
N PRO A 296 -17.19 5.82 42.69
CA PRO A 296 -16.47 6.11 43.93
C PRO A 296 -16.83 5.12 45.07
N ASN A 297 -16.00 5.02 46.11
CA ASN A 297 -16.32 4.30 47.35
C ASN A 297 -15.60 4.98 48.54
N PRO A 298 -16.31 5.65 49.46
CA PRO A 298 -17.77 5.77 49.56
C PRO A 298 -18.44 6.49 48.38
N PHE A 299 -19.74 6.25 48.14
CA PHE A 299 -20.49 6.82 47.01
C PHE A 299 -21.81 7.51 47.44
N ASN A 300 -22.31 8.44 46.62
CA ASN A 300 -23.58 9.16 46.81
C ASN A 300 -24.20 9.63 45.47
N PRO A 301 -25.43 9.24 45.13
CA PRO A 301 -26.06 7.95 45.41
C PRO A 301 -25.66 6.89 44.36
N ALA A 302 -24.85 7.25 43.35
CA ALA A 302 -24.47 6.36 42.26
C ALA A 302 -23.02 5.89 42.34
N THR A 303 -22.76 4.66 41.90
CA THR A 303 -21.42 4.08 41.77
C THR A 303 -21.34 3.16 40.56
N THR A 304 -20.14 3.00 39.98
CA THR A 304 -19.87 2.06 38.90
C THR A 304 -19.11 0.85 39.44
N ILE A 305 -19.55 -0.34 39.03
CA ILE A 305 -18.95 -1.63 39.36
C ILE A 305 -18.51 -2.27 38.05
N GLU A 306 -17.22 -2.56 37.92
CA GLU A 306 -16.65 -3.22 36.75
C GLU A 306 -16.45 -4.72 36.98
N LEU A 307 -16.85 -5.52 36.00
CA LEU A 307 -16.64 -6.96 35.92
C LEU A 307 -15.67 -7.23 34.77
N ALA A 308 -14.63 -8.02 35.00
CA ALA A 308 -13.75 -8.52 33.96
C ALA A 308 -14.21 -9.93 33.56
N LEU A 309 -14.46 -10.14 32.26
CA LEU A 309 -14.90 -11.41 31.68
C LEU A 309 -13.87 -11.84 30.60
N PRO A 310 -13.01 -12.84 30.85
CA PRO A 310 -11.99 -13.26 29.88
C PRO A 310 -12.58 -14.01 28.67
N VAL A 311 -13.81 -14.50 28.80
CA VAL A 311 -14.56 -15.19 27.76
C VAL A 311 -16.03 -14.78 27.85
N ALA A 312 -16.74 -14.90 26.73
CA ALA A 312 -18.16 -14.61 26.68
C ALA A 312 -18.93 -15.42 27.74
N SER A 313 -19.68 -14.74 28.60
CA SER A 313 -20.22 -15.31 29.82
C SER A 313 -21.56 -14.71 30.22
N ASN A 314 -22.43 -15.56 30.75
CA ASN A 314 -23.55 -15.09 31.57
C ASN A 314 -23.01 -14.62 32.91
N TYR A 315 -23.30 -13.38 33.28
CA TYR A 315 -22.93 -12.80 34.57
C TYR A 315 -24.17 -12.48 35.40
N LYS A 316 -23.97 -12.48 36.72
CA LYS A 316 -24.95 -12.06 37.70
C LYS A 316 -24.25 -11.27 38.80
N LEU A 317 -24.78 -10.09 39.12
CA LEU A 317 -24.34 -9.21 40.18
C LEU A 317 -25.51 -8.97 41.13
N ASP A 318 -25.48 -9.59 42.30
CA ASP A 318 -26.46 -9.38 43.36
C ASP A 318 -25.92 -8.38 44.39
N ILE A 319 -26.72 -7.39 44.78
CA ILE A 319 -26.39 -6.40 45.82
C ILE A 319 -27.21 -6.67 47.08
N TYR A 320 -26.56 -6.71 48.24
CA TYR A 320 -27.15 -7.04 49.54
C TYR A 320 -26.89 -5.94 50.58
N ASN A 321 -27.84 -5.75 51.50
CA ASN A 321 -27.64 -4.96 52.71
C ASN A 321 -26.97 -5.79 53.82
N VAL A 322 -26.62 -5.16 54.95
CA VAL A 322 -26.00 -5.84 56.11
C VAL A 322 -26.86 -6.94 56.75
N ALA A 323 -28.18 -6.93 56.52
CA ALA A 323 -29.09 -7.98 57.00
C ALA A 323 -29.14 -9.20 56.05
N GLY A 324 -28.37 -9.18 54.96
CA GLY A 324 -28.36 -10.23 53.95
C GLY A 324 -29.56 -10.18 52.99
N GLN A 325 -30.36 -9.11 53.04
CA GLN A 325 -31.47 -8.94 52.10
C GLN A 325 -30.92 -8.42 50.77
N ARG A 326 -31.33 -9.07 49.68
CA ARG A 326 -31.00 -8.61 48.33
C ARG A 326 -31.78 -7.34 48.00
N VAL A 327 -31.06 -6.30 47.66
CA VAL A 327 -31.56 -4.96 47.33
C VAL A 327 -31.86 -4.86 45.84
N THR A 328 -30.92 -5.32 45.00
CA THR A 328 -31.09 -5.35 43.55
C THR A 328 -30.24 -6.45 42.92
N GLU A 329 -30.50 -6.74 41.65
CA GLU A 329 -29.81 -7.73 40.83
C GLU A 329 -29.57 -7.14 39.43
N PHE A 330 -28.36 -7.34 38.90
CA PHE A 330 -28.04 -7.11 37.49
C PHE A 330 -27.58 -8.43 36.89
N SER A 331 -28.19 -8.88 35.81
CA SER A 331 -27.79 -10.11 35.11
C SER A 331 -27.87 -9.93 33.60
N GLY A 332 -27.03 -10.68 32.89
CA GLY A 332 -26.96 -10.59 31.44
C GLY A 332 -25.92 -11.52 30.84
N TYR A 333 -25.87 -11.52 29.51
CA TYR A 333 -24.80 -12.14 28.72
C TYR A 333 -23.94 -11.02 28.14
N SER A 334 -22.61 -11.18 28.15
CA SER A 334 -21.69 -10.29 27.48
C SER A 334 -20.56 -11.09 26.85
N GLU A 335 -20.03 -10.57 25.75
CA GLU A 335 -18.78 -11.06 25.14
C GLU A 335 -17.59 -10.83 26.09
N ALA A 336 -16.41 -11.36 25.74
CA ALA A 336 -15.20 -11.12 26.51
C ALA A 336 -14.89 -9.61 26.60
N GLY A 337 -14.49 -9.13 27.78
CA GLY A 337 -14.19 -7.71 28.01
C GLY A 337 -14.51 -7.23 29.42
N ILE A 338 -14.58 -5.91 29.57
CA ILE A 338 -14.98 -5.23 30.81
C ILE A 338 -16.44 -4.82 30.72
N VAL A 339 -17.27 -5.29 31.66
CA VAL A 339 -18.66 -4.90 31.81
C VAL A 339 -18.77 -3.87 32.93
N SER A 340 -19.26 -2.67 32.62
CA SER A 340 -19.49 -1.59 33.59
C SER A 340 -20.97 -1.51 33.96
N ILE A 341 -21.27 -1.70 35.25
CA ILE A 341 -22.63 -1.62 35.79
C ILE A 341 -22.73 -0.40 36.72
N THR A 342 -23.61 0.54 36.39
CA THR A 342 -23.90 1.67 37.27
C THR A 342 -25.09 1.35 38.15
N TRP A 343 -24.90 1.42 39.47
CA TRP A 343 -25.96 1.29 40.44
C TRP A 343 -26.30 2.64 41.06
N ASP A 344 -27.55 3.08 40.88
CA ASP A 344 -28.15 4.21 41.59
C ASP A 344 -28.87 3.71 42.85
N ALA A 345 -28.37 4.12 44.01
CA ALA A 345 -28.89 3.75 45.33
C ALA A 345 -29.74 4.87 45.96
N SER A 346 -30.36 5.74 45.18
CA SER A 346 -31.15 6.89 45.68
C SER A 346 -32.25 6.50 46.69
N ASP A 347 -32.85 5.33 46.50
CA ASP A 347 -33.91 4.75 47.35
C ASP A 347 -33.37 3.89 48.51
N CYS A 348 -32.05 3.85 48.69
CA CYS A 348 -31.39 3.09 49.75
C CYS A 348 -30.93 4.00 50.91
N ALA A 349 -30.87 3.43 52.12
CA ALA A 349 -30.34 4.14 53.30
C ALA A 349 -28.81 4.17 53.28
N SER A 350 -28.21 5.18 53.92
CA SER A 350 -26.75 5.21 54.12
C SER A 350 -26.30 4.01 54.94
N GLY A 351 -25.18 3.40 54.56
CA GLY A 351 -24.69 2.20 55.21
C GLY A 351 -23.74 1.37 54.36
N VAL A 352 -23.45 0.17 54.88
CA VAL A 352 -22.60 -0.82 54.22
C VAL A 352 -23.45 -1.73 53.35
N TYR A 353 -22.98 -1.97 52.13
CA TYR A 353 -23.56 -2.91 51.20
C TYR A 353 -22.50 -3.91 50.73
N PHE A 354 -22.95 -5.10 50.35
CA PHE A 354 -22.11 -6.12 49.75
C PHE A 354 -22.63 -6.42 48.35
N TYR A 355 -21.72 -6.62 47.41
CA TYR A 355 -22.08 -7.03 46.05
C TYR A 355 -21.33 -8.29 45.69
N LYS A 356 -22.07 -9.26 45.15
CA LYS A 356 -21.58 -10.58 44.79
C LYS A 356 -21.73 -10.79 43.29
N MET A 357 -20.62 -11.04 42.62
CA MET A 357 -20.57 -11.45 41.22
C MET A 357 -20.56 -12.97 41.12
N LYS A 358 -21.26 -13.50 40.12
CA LYS A 358 -21.15 -14.87 39.63
C LYS A 358 -21.05 -14.85 38.10
N ALA A 359 -20.03 -15.49 37.55
CA ALA A 359 -19.89 -15.71 36.10
C ALA A 359 -19.27 -17.10 35.88
N GLY A 360 -20.03 -18.04 35.32
CA GLY A 360 -19.62 -19.45 35.24
C GLY A 360 -19.31 -20.03 36.63
N SER A 361 -18.06 -20.49 36.82
CA SER A 361 -17.53 -21.00 38.09
C SER A 361 -16.92 -19.91 39.00
N PHE A 362 -16.70 -18.70 38.48
CA PHE A 362 -16.14 -17.60 39.27
C PHE A 362 -17.20 -16.98 40.16
N GLU A 363 -16.88 -16.81 41.45
CA GLU A 363 -17.66 -16.04 42.39
C GLU A 363 -16.76 -15.12 43.21
N ALA A 364 -17.12 -13.84 43.30
CA ALA A 364 -16.40 -12.86 44.12
C ALA A 364 -17.39 -11.96 44.86
N THR A 365 -17.03 -11.52 46.06
CA THR A 365 -17.83 -10.58 46.86
C THR A 365 -16.98 -9.43 47.32
N LYS A 366 -17.50 -8.21 47.22
CA LYS A 366 -16.85 -6.99 47.71
C LYS A 366 -17.82 -6.14 48.52
N LYS A 367 -17.26 -5.20 49.27
CA LYS A 367 -17.98 -4.29 50.17
C LYS A 367 -17.94 -2.88 49.60
N MET A 368 -19.03 -2.16 49.73
CA MET A 368 -19.15 -0.73 49.39
C MET A 368 -19.88 0.05 50.48
N VAL A 369 -19.65 1.35 50.53
CA VAL A 369 -20.22 2.25 51.54
C VAL A 369 -21.02 3.34 50.82
N MET A 370 -22.32 3.39 51.10
CA MET A 370 -23.21 4.44 50.61
C MET A 370 -23.33 5.52 51.67
N ILE A 371 -23.10 6.77 51.27
CA ILE A 371 -23.29 7.96 52.11
C ILE A 371 -24.34 8.84 51.43
N LYS A 372 -25.29 9.37 52.21
CA LYS A 372 -26.33 10.27 51.72
C LYS A 372 -26.24 11.60 52.45
#